data_AF-D9UJW3-F1
#
_entry.id   AF-D9UJW3-F1
#
_cell.length_a   1.000
_cell.length_b   1.000
_cell.length_c   1.000
_cell.angle_alpha   90.00
_cell.angle_beta   90.00
_cell.angle_gamma   90.00
#
_symmetry.space_group_name_H-M   'P 1'
#
loop_
_entity.id
_entity.type
_entity.pdbx_description
1 polymer ?
#
loop_
_entity_poly.entity_id
_entity_poly.type
_entity_poly.pdbx_seq_one_letter_code
_entity_poly.pdbx_strand_id
1 'polypeptide(L)'
;MPPGRSWSDAERQHWAELFRSPAASQWDDSVGLAVASLVVATSAIIGGGRISAQLVGEQRALMAELGLTPASMERLRWVIGEPPEHGRTT
;
A
#
# COMPACT_ATOMS: atom_id res chain seq x y z
N MET A 1 -1.98 -10.11 8.54
CA MET A 1 -3.12 -10.27 7.61
C MET A 1 -4.36 -10.62 8.43
N PRO A 2 -5.51 -9.95 8.26
CA PRO A 2 -6.65 -10.14 9.14
C PRO A 2 -7.23 -11.57 9.09
N PRO A 3 -7.66 -12.12 10.24
CA PRO A 3 -8.35 -13.40 10.30
C PRO A 3 -9.77 -13.31 9.71
N GLY A 4 -10.45 -14.45 9.55
CA GLY A 4 -11.87 -14.49 9.17
C GLY A 4 -12.17 -14.76 7.70
N ARG A 5 -11.15 -14.95 6.84
CA ARG A 5 -11.32 -15.47 5.48
C ARG A 5 -10.14 -16.33 5.05
N SER A 6 -10.35 -17.17 4.03
CA SER A 6 -9.26 -17.81 3.31
C SER A 6 -8.60 -16.81 2.38
N TRP A 7 -7.27 -16.85 2.34
CA TRP A 7 -6.44 -16.04 1.45
C TRP A 7 -5.78 -16.96 0.43
N SER A 8 -5.65 -16.53 -0.81
CA SER A 8 -4.85 -17.23 -1.83
C SER A 8 -3.35 -16.98 -1.63
N ASP A 9 -2.51 -17.79 -2.29
CA ASP A 9 -1.06 -17.58 -2.27
C ASP A 9 -0.66 -16.24 -2.90
N ALA A 10 -1.34 -15.85 -3.98
CA ALA A 10 -1.08 -14.57 -4.63
C ALA A 10 -1.42 -13.38 -3.72
N GLU A 11 -2.53 -13.44 -2.98
CA GLU A 11 -2.90 -12.40 -2.01
C GLU A 11 -1.93 -12.36 -0.82
N ARG A 12 -1.48 -13.52 -0.32
CA ARG A 12 -0.43 -13.59 0.72
C ARG A 12 0.87 -12.95 0.26
N GLN A 13 1.27 -13.23 -0.98
CA GLN A 13 2.48 -12.66 -1.57
C GLN A 13 2.34 -11.14 -1.72
N HIS A 14 1.24 -10.66 -2.28
CA HIS A 14 0.98 -9.22 -2.44
C HIS A 14 0.95 -8.49 -1.10
N TRP A 15 0.30 -9.06 -0.08
CA TRP A 15 0.36 -8.55 1.29
C TRP A 15 1.80 -8.39 1.77
N ALA A 16 2.63 -9.44 1.62
CA ALA A 16 4.02 -9.42 2.07
C ALA A 16 4.88 -8.41 1.29
N GLU A 17 4.62 -8.22 0.01
CA GLU A 17 5.30 -7.21 -0.83
C GLU A 17 4.98 -5.79 -0.37
N LEU A 18 3.72 -5.50 -0.02
CA LEU A 18 3.32 -4.19 0.49
C LEU A 18 4.05 -3.84 1.80
N PHE A 19 4.16 -4.79 2.73
CA PHE A 19 4.92 -4.59 3.98
C PHE A 19 6.44 -4.57 3.80
N ARG A 20 6.97 -4.95 2.64
CA ARG A 20 8.39 -4.77 2.28
C ARG A 20 8.64 -3.48 1.50
N SER A 21 7.60 -2.74 1.14
CA SER A 21 7.76 -1.48 0.41
C SER A 21 8.34 -0.39 1.31
N PRO A 22 9.01 0.64 0.74
CA PRO A 22 9.47 1.79 1.52
C PRO A 22 8.35 2.49 2.31
N ALA A 23 7.12 2.51 1.78
CA ALA A 23 5.96 3.09 2.45
C ALA A 23 5.64 2.41 3.80
N ALA A 24 5.97 1.14 3.94
CA ALA A 24 5.68 0.37 5.14
C ALA A 24 6.39 0.89 6.40
N SER A 25 7.53 1.60 6.25
CA SER A 25 8.19 2.23 7.40
C SER A 25 7.37 3.36 8.04
N GLN A 26 6.38 3.88 7.31
CA GLN A 26 5.54 4.99 7.75
C GLN A 26 4.19 4.54 8.30
N TRP A 27 3.88 3.24 8.20
CA TRP A 27 2.60 2.70 8.66
C TRP A 27 2.69 2.28 10.13
N ASP A 28 1.56 2.43 10.84
CA ASP A 28 1.36 1.87 12.17
C ASP A 28 0.46 0.62 12.13
N ASP A 29 0.19 0.04 13.31
CA ASP A 29 -0.60 -1.18 13.45
C ASP A 29 -2.05 -1.06 12.92
N SER A 30 -2.58 0.15 12.76
CA SER A 30 -3.93 0.39 12.26
C SER A 30 -4.07 0.17 10.75
N VAL A 31 -2.96 0.16 10.01
CA VAL A 31 -2.96 0.06 8.53
C VAL A 31 -3.50 -1.28 8.01
N GLY A 32 -3.55 -2.30 8.87
CA GLY A 32 -3.78 -3.68 8.47
C GLY A 32 -5.07 -3.91 7.69
N LEU A 33 -6.16 -3.20 8.04
CA LEU A 33 -7.43 -3.32 7.31
C LEU A 33 -7.40 -2.60 5.95
N ALA A 34 -6.72 -1.45 5.84
CA ALA A 34 -6.57 -0.74 4.57
C ALA A 34 -5.74 -1.56 3.58
N VAL A 35 -4.61 -2.14 4.03
CA VAL A 35 -3.79 -3.05 3.21
C VAL A 35 -4.58 -4.28 2.79
N ALA A 36 -5.38 -4.86 3.69
CA ALA A 36 -6.23 -6.02 3.38
C ALA A 36 -7.23 -5.69 2.28
N SER A 37 -7.92 -4.55 2.39
CA SER A 37 -8.88 -4.07 1.39
C SER A 37 -8.23 -3.85 0.03
N LEU A 38 -7.02 -3.27 -0.01
CA LEU A 38 -6.28 -3.09 -1.25
C LEU A 38 -5.91 -4.42 -1.91
N VAL A 39 -5.45 -5.41 -1.12
CA VAL A 39 -5.10 -6.74 -1.63
C VAL A 39 -6.34 -7.42 -2.24
N VAL A 40 -7.48 -7.36 -1.56
CA VAL A 40 -8.76 -7.91 -2.05
C VAL A 40 -9.19 -7.23 -3.34
N ALA A 41 -9.20 -5.89 -3.37
CA ALA A 41 -9.60 -5.13 -4.54
C ALA A 41 -8.70 -5.42 -5.74
N THR A 42 -7.38 -5.48 -5.52
CA THR A 42 -6.40 -5.79 -6.56
C THR A 42 -6.58 -7.21 -7.10
N SER A 43 -6.77 -8.19 -6.22
CA SER A 43 -7.02 -9.58 -6.64
C SER A 43 -8.32 -9.71 -7.45
N ALA A 44 -9.38 -9.00 -7.05
CA ALA A 44 -10.65 -9.00 -7.78
C ALA A 44 -10.55 -8.35 -9.17
N ILE A 45 -9.78 -7.26 -9.28
CA ILE A 45 -9.53 -6.56 -10.55
C ILE A 45 -8.71 -7.42 -11.51
N ILE A 46 -7.62 -8.02 -11.04
CA ILE A 46 -6.73 -8.82 -11.89
C ILE A 46 -7.36 -10.18 -12.23
N GLY A 47 -8.16 -10.75 -11.32
CA GLY A 47 -8.79 -12.06 -11.46
C GLY A 47 -9.84 -12.18 -12.58
N GLY A 48 -10.11 -11.12 -13.35
CA GLY A 48 -10.95 -11.18 -14.56
C GLY A 48 -12.46 -11.31 -14.28
N GLY A 49 -12.91 -11.00 -13.07
CA GLY A 49 -14.33 -10.97 -12.71
C GLY A 49 -15.07 -9.76 -13.31
N ARG A 50 -16.35 -9.56 -12.92
CA ARG A 50 -17.06 -8.31 -13.24
C ARG A 50 -16.44 -7.18 -12.41
N ILE A 51 -15.70 -6.30 -13.09
CA ILE A 51 -15.06 -5.14 -12.48
C ILE A 51 -15.97 -3.93 -12.64
N SER A 52 -16.29 -3.24 -11.55
CA SER A 52 -17.02 -1.97 -11.59
C SER A 52 -16.04 -0.79 -11.59
N ALA A 53 -16.41 0.31 -12.25
CA ALA A 53 -15.64 1.55 -12.21
C ALA A 53 -15.45 2.07 -10.77
N GLN A 54 -16.43 1.83 -9.91
CA GLN A 54 -16.37 2.14 -8.49
C GLN A 54 -15.25 1.36 -7.79
N LEU A 55 -15.15 0.03 -7.97
CA LEU A 55 -14.09 -0.78 -7.35
C LEU A 55 -12.69 -0.32 -7.77
N VAL A 56 -12.51 0.04 -9.05
CA VAL A 56 -11.25 0.60 -9.57
C VAL A 56 -10.98 2.00 -9.00
N GLY A 57 -12.02 2.77 -8.70
CA GLY A 57 -11.91 4.05 -8.00
C GLY A 57 -11.43 3.87 -6.55
N GLU A 58 -12.09 2.99 -5.80
CA GLU A 58 -11.73 2.67 -4.41
C GLU A 58 -10.31 2.12 -4.30
N GLN A 59 -9.90 1.24 -5.21
CA GLN A 59 -8.52 0.74 -5.26
C GLN A 59 -7.51 1.88 -5.42
N ARG A 60 -7.75 2.81 -6.34
CA ARG A 60 -6.88 3.97 -6.56
C ARG A 60 -6.84 4.90 -5.34
N ALA A 61 -7.97 5.09 -4.67
CA ALA A 61 -8.04 5.87 -3.43
C ALA A 61 -7.19 5.22 -2.33
N LEU A 62 -7.34 3.90 -2.11
CA LEU A 62 -6.54 3.14 -1.15
C LEU A 62 -5.04 3.23 -1.46
N MET A 63 -4.64 3.13 -2.73
CA MET A 63 -3.23 3.30 -3.12
C MET A 63 -2.69 4.69 -2.76
N ALA A 64 -3.51 5.73 -2.89
CA ALA A 64 -3.12 7.10 -2.56
C ALA A 64 -3.11 7.37 -1.04
N GLU A 65 -3.98 6.73 -0.27
CA GLU A 65 -4.00 6.80 1.20
C GLU A 65 -2.83 6.07 1.83
N LEU A 66 -2.51 4.87 1.30
CA LEU A 66 -1.38 4.06 1.74
C LEU A 66 -0.01 4.60 1.28
N GLY A 67 0.01 5.72 0.56
CA GLY A 67 1.24 6.33 0.06
C GLY A 67 1.99 5.45 -0.94
N LEU A 68 1.29 4.66 -1.75
CA LEU A 68 1.87 3.72 -2.70
C LEU A 68 2.10 4.32 -4.10
N THR A 69 1.69 5.57 -4.30
CA THR A 69 1.96 6.32 -5.53
C THR A 69 2.95 7.46 -5.28
N PRO A 70 3.77 7.87 -6.28
CA PRO A 70 4.70 8.98 -6.12
C PRO A 70 4.01 10.27 -5.64
N ALA A 71 2.87 10.62 -6.25
CA ALA A 71 2.08 11.79 -5.87
C ALA A 71 1.57 11.71 -4.42
N SER A 72 1.18 10.53 -3.94
CA SER A 72 0.79 10.36 -2.54
C SER A 72 1.96 10.42 -1.58
N MET A 73 3.12 9.87 -1.92
CA MET A 73 4.32 9.94 -1.07
C MET A 73 4.73 11.40 -0.87
N GLU A 74 4.74 12.19 -1.96
CA GLU A 74 5.00 13.63 -1.91
C GLU A 74 3.98 14.37 -1.05
N ARG A 75 2.67 14.15 -1.29
CA ARG A 75 1.57 14.76 -0.52
C ARG A 75 1.65 14.46 0.98
N LEU A 76 2.00 13.23 1.32
CA LEU A 76 2.14 12.77 2.71
C LEU A 76 3.46 13.23 3.34
N ARG A 77 4.33 13.92 2.57
CA ARG A 77 5.68 14.33 2.96
C ARG A 77 6.52 13.14 3.43
N TRP A 78 6.25 11.96 2.88
CA TRP A 78 7.05 10.77 3.12
C TRP A 78 8.30 10.89 2.26
N VAL A 79 9.31 11.60 2.79
CA VAL A 79 10.62 11.70 2.16
C VAL A 79 11.32 10.37 2.37
N ILE A 80 11.36 9.55 1.32
CA ILE A 80 12.17 8.33 1.29
C ILE A 80 13.62 8.79 1.10
N GLY A 81 14.31 9.02 2.22
CA GLY A 81 15.74 9.26 2.28
C GLY A 81 16.21 10.63 1.78
N GLU A 82 16.28 11.60 2.68
CA GLU A 82 17.50 12.41 2.72
C GLU A 82 18.34 11.82 3.86
N PRO A 83 19.52 11.22 3.60
CA PRO A 83 20.43 10.89 4.68
C PRO A 83 20.76 12.19 5.44
N PRO A 84 20.98 12.14 6.76
CA PRO A 84 21.32 13.33 7.53
C PRO A 84 22.51 14.02 6.86
N GLU A 85 22.34 15.29 6.54
CA GLU A 85 23.40 16.17 6.10
C GLU A 85 24.50 16.16 7.16
N HIS A 86 25.56 15.40 6.90
CA HIS A 86 26.75 15.47 7.71
C HIS A 86 27.30 16.87 7.46
N GLY A 87 27.10 17.74 8.47
CA GLY A 87 27.53 19.12 8.43
C GLY A 87 28.93 19.20 7.84
N ARG A 88 29.06 19.92 6.72
CA ARG A 88 30.37 20.29 6.19
C ARG A 88 30.98 21.20 7.24
N THR A 89 31.81 20.63 8.10
CA THR A 89 32.71 21.38 8.96
C THR A 89 33.58 22.22 8.04
N THR A 90 33.37 23.53 8.14
CA THR A 90 34.24 24.61 7.64
C THR A 90 35.69 24.41 8.00
#